data_AF-A0A1H6D138-F1
#
_entry.id   AF-A0A1H6D138-F1
#
_cell.length_a   1.000
_cell.length_b   1.000
_cell.length_c   1.000
_cell.angle_alpha   90.00
_cell.angle_beta   90.00
_cell.angle_gamma   90.00
#
_symmetry.space_group_name_H-M   'P 1'
#
loop_
_entity.id
_entity.type
_entity.pdbx_description
1 polymer ?
#
loop_
_entity_poly.entity_id
_entity_poly.type
_entity_poly.pdbx_seq_one_letter_code
_entity_poly.pdbx_strand_id
1 'polypeptide(L)'
;MTHPQIPQDRYGSRAKKARLRPGRRWLLFAVVLAALVGVSVVAYQNFGTAPIEGKQVAFEIVGEDSVRIVVEVQRDDPQRPAACVVRSRAKSGEEIGRKEVLIQPADGVTRQETVLRTSPGPATGEVYGCTYNVPEYLSTHTRPTG
;
A
#
# COMPACT_ATOMS: atom_id res chain seq x y z
N MET A 1 65.08 50.89 23.22
CA MET A 1 64.62 49.56 22.77
C MET A 1 63.12 49.50 23.04
N THR A 2 62.30 49.79 22.04
CA THR A 2 60.85 49.92 22.22
C THR A 2 60.18 48.72 21.57
N HIS A 3 59.61 47.83 22.37
CA HIS A 3 58.79 46.73 21.88
C HIS A 3 57.34 47.20 21.72
N PRO A 4 56.74 47.15 20.52
CA PRO A 4 55.34 47.49 20.34
C PRO A 4 54.45 46.54 21.16
N GLN A 5 53.72 47.06 22.13
CA GLN A 5 52.66 46.33 22.82
C GLN A 5 51.42 46.35 21.94
N ILE A 6 51.05 45.18 21.41
CA ILE A 6 49.92 45.03 20.51
C ILE A 6 48.63 45.18 21.35
N PRO A 7 47.71 46.12 21.03
CA PRO A 7 46.48 46.30 21.77
C PRO A 7 45.61 45.05 21.68
N GLN A 8 45.40 44.36 22.81
CA GLN A 8 44.66 43.09 22.86
C GLN A 8 43.15 43.26 22.63
N ASP A 9 42.66 44.50 22.73
CA ASP A 9 41.23 44.79 22.75
C ASP A 9 40.59 44.99 21.36
N ARG A 10 41.38 44.93 20.28
CA ARG A 10 40.86 45.08 18.89
C ARG A 10 40.81 43.76 18.11
N TYR A 11 41.39 42.69 18.64
CA TYR A 11 41.31 41.37 18.03
C TYR A 11 40.24 40.57 18.78
N GLY A 12 38.99 40.71 18.32
CA GLY A 12 37.90 39.86 18.80
C GLY A 12 38.34 38.41 18.73
N SER A 13 38.43 37.74 19.88
CA SER A 13 38.72 36.32 19.92
C SER A 13 37.71 35.66 18.99
N ARG A 14 38.20 35.02 17.92
CA ARG A 14 37.33 34.33 16.97
C ARG A 14 36.55 33.35 17.82
N ALA A 15 35.27 33.64 18.09
CA ALA A 15 34.43 32.80 18.94
C ALA A 15 34.69 31.38 18.47
N LYS A 16 35.34 30.56 19.32
CA LYS A 16 35.70 29.19 18.93
C LYS A 16 34.37 28.57 18.58
N LYS A 17 34.03 28.49 17.28
CA LYS A 17 32.77 27.89 16.80
C LYS A 17 32.71 26.60 17.58
N ALA A 18 31.74 26.48 18.49
CA ALA A 18 31.69 25.39 19.46
C ALA A 18 31.71 24.09 18.66
N ARG A 19 32.91 23.54 18.49
CA ARG A 19 33.14 22.46 17.53
C ARG A 19 32.56 21.27 18.26
N LEU A 20 31.33 20.88 17.88
CA LEU A 20 30.62 19.76 18.47
C LEU A 20 31.64 18.63 18.69
N ARG A 21 31.83 18.24 19.96
CA ARG A 21 32.78 17.18 20.33
C ARG A 21 32.51 15.99 19.42
N PRO A 22 33.54 15.31 18.87
CA PRO A 22 33.35 14.25 17.88
C PRO A 22 32.31 13.20 18.31
N GLY A 23 32.27 12.83 19.60
CA GLY A 23 31.25 11.92 20.13
C GLY A 23 29.80 12.43 20.02
N ARG A 24 29.56 13.74 20.18
CA ARG A 24 28.22 14.33 20.01
C ARG A 24 27.78 14.34 18.55
N ARG A 25 28.72 14.47 17.60
CA ARG A 25 28.43 14.34 16.17
C ARG A 25 28.00 12.91 15.83
N TRP A 26 28.77 11.92 16.26
CA TRP A 26 28.43 10.51 16.04
C TRP A 26 27.09 10.11 16.65
N LEU A 27 26.79 10.61 17.86
CA LEU A 27 25.48 10.40 18.49
C LEU A 27 24.34 10.99 17.65
N LEU A 28 24.49 12.24 17.17
CA LEU A 28 23.49 12.85 16.29
C LEU A 28 23.33 12.07 14.98
N PHE A 29 24.44 11.62 14.37
CA PHE A 29 24.39 10.78 13.18
C PHE A 29 23.65 9.46 13.43
N ALA A 30 23.93 8.78 14.54
CA ALA A 30 23.26 7.54 14.90
C ALA A 30 21.75 7.74 15.11
N VAL A 31 21.35 8.82 15.77
CA VAL A 31 19.93 9.16 15.97
C VAL A 31 19.23 9.43 14.63
N VAL A 32 19.85 10.23 13.75
CA VAL A 32 19.29 10.52 12.43
C VAL A 32 19.18 9.24 11.60
N LEU A 33 20.22 8.40 11.59
CA LEU A 33 20.20 7.12 10.88
C LEU A 33 19.09 6.20 11.40
N ALA A 34 18.96 6.06 12.71
CA ALA A 34 17.90 5.27 13.32
C ALA A 34 16.50 5.78 12.96
N ALA A 35 16.31 7.11 12.96
CA ALA A 35 15.05 7.73 12.53
C ALA A 35 14.75 7.44 11.04
N LEU A 36 15.74 7.58 10.16
CA LEU A 36 15.59 7.28 8.73
C LEU A 36 15.27 5.81 8.46
N VAL A 37 15.93 4.89 9.16
CA VAL A 37 15.64 3.46 9.08
C VAL A 37 14.22 3.18 9.56
N GLY A 38 13.82 3.76 10.71
CA GLY A 38 12.46 3.63 11.24
C GLY A 38 11.40 4.12 10.25
N VAL A 39 11.58 5.31 9.67
CA VAL A 39 10.69 5.84 8.63
C VAL A 39 10.65 4.94 7.41
N SER A 40 11.79 4.41 6.97
CA SER A 40 11.87 3.52 5.81
C SER A 40 11.12 2.20 6.04
N VAL A 41 11.22 1.61 7.23
CA VAL A 41 10.49 0.38 7.60
C VAL A 41 8.98 0.64 7.60
N VAL A 42 8.53 1.73 8.23
CA VAL A 42 7.12 2.10 8.25
C VAL A 42 6.61 2.36 6.83
N ALA A 43 7.37 3.10 6.01
CA ALA A 43 7.02 3.35 4.62
C ALA A 43 6.90 2.04 3.82
N TYR A 44 7.85 1.12 3.98
CA TYR A 44 7.80 -0.19 3.29
C TYR A 44 6.61 -1.04 3.74
N GLN A 45 6.25 -1.03 5.02
CA GLN A 45 5.09 -1.78 5.50
C GLN A 45 3.75 -1.22 4.96
N ASN A 46 3.68 0.08 4.67
CA ASN A 46 2.46 0.72 4.17
C ASN A 46 2.38 0.75 2.63
N PHE A 47 3.53 0.84 1.94
CA PHE A 47 3.60 1.06 0.49
C PHE A 47 4.42 0.00 -0.26
N GLY A 48 4.96 -1.00 0.43
CA GLY A 48 5.68 -2.11 -0.18
C GLY A 48 4.74 -3.00 -1.00
N THR A 49 5.32 -4.04 -1.60
CA THR A 49 4.55 -5.00 -2.40
C THR A 49 3.53 -5.73 -1.54
N ALA A 50 2.28 -5.74 -1.98
CA ALA A 50 1.24 -6.50 -1.28
C ALA A 50 1.51 -8.00 -1.42
N PRO A 51 1.32 -8.81 -0.35
CA PRO A 51 1.54 -10.26 -0.39
C PRO A 51 0.52 -11.02 -1.25
N ILE A 52 -0.52 -10.31 -1.69
CA ILE A 52 -1.52 -10.76 -2.66
C ILE A 52 -1.96 -9.54 -3.47
N GLU A 53 -1.97 -9.70 -4.79
CA GLU A 53 -2.40 -8.68 -5.74
C GLU A 53 -3.45 -9.28 -6.67
N GLY A 54 -4.56 -8.55 -6.82
CA GLY A 54 -5.58 -8.87 -7.81
C GLY A 54 -5.70 -7.73 -8.77
N LYS A 55 -5.64 -8.04 -10.06
CA LYS A 55 -5.85 -7.06 -11.12
C LYS A 55 -6.94 -7.54 -12.06
N GLN A 56 -7.60 -6.57 -12.65
CA GLN A 56 -8.51 -6.85 -13.74
C GLN A 56 -7.71 -7.05 -15.02
N VAL A 57 -8.00 -8.12 -15.75
CA VAL A 57 -7.45 -8.34 -17.10
C VAL A 57 -8.48 -8.14 -18.21
N ALA A 58 -9.78 -8.23 -17.87
CA ALA A 58 -10.87 -7.88 -18.79
C ALA A 58 -12.15 -7.48 -18.02
N PHE A 59 -13.01 -6.71 -18.68
CA PHE A 59 -14.43 -6.63 -18.35
C PHE A 59 -15.27 -6.45 -19.59
N GLU A 60 -16.55 -6.77 -19.46
CA GLU A 60 -17.56 -6.62 -20.48
C GLU A 60 -18.89 -6.22 -19.81
N ILE A 61 -19.55 -5.19 -20.33
CA ILE A 61 -20.91 -4.84 -19.93
C ILE A 61 -21.85 -5.79 -20.67
N VAL A 62 -22.46 -6.72 -19.93
CA VAL A 62 -23.28 -7.80 -20.51
C VAL A 62 -24.79 -7.52 -20.40
N GLY A 63 -25.17 -6.41 -19.78
CA GLY A 63 -26.55 -5.94 -19.65
C GLY A 63 -26.65 -4.54 -19.02
N GLU A 64 -27.86 -4.03 -18.84
CA GLU A 64 -28.08 -2.70 -18.23
C GLU A 64 -27.61 -2.61 -16.77
N ASP A 65 -27.56 -3.74 -16.08
CA ASP A 65 -27.33 -3.90 -14.65
C ASP A 65 -26.23 -4.93 -14.33
N SER A 66 -25.40 -5.29 -15.33
CA SER A 66 -24.52 -6.45 -15.25
C SER A 66 -23.18 -6.23 -15.95
N VAL A 67 -22.10 -6.58 -15.24
CA VAL A 67 -20.73 -6.53 -15.76
C VAL A 67 -20.04 -7.87 -15.52
N ARG A 68 -19.51 -8.48 -16.58
CA ARG A 68 -18.59 -9.62 -16.49
C ARG A 68 -17.19 -9.09 -16.26
N ILE A 69 -16.47 -9.65 -15.28
CA ILE A 69 -15.12 -9.22 -14.88
C ILE A 69 -14.22 -10.46 -14.82
N VAL A 70 -13.04 -10.36 -15.43
CA VAL A 70 -11.98 -11.38 -15.33
C VAL A 70 -10.88 -10.85 -14.42
N VAL A 71 -10.72 -11.52 -13.29
CA VAL A 71 -9.77 -11.19 -12.24
C VAL A 71 -8.56 -12.10 -12.36
N GLU A 72 -7.36 -11.52 -12.45
CA GLU A 72 -6.09 -12.23 -12.35
C GLU A 72 -5.49 -11.99 -10.97
N VAL A 73 -5.14 -13.07 -10.26
CA VAL A 73 -4.63 -13.04 -8.90
C VAL A 73 -3.22 -13.61 -8.86
N GLN A 74 -2.31 -12.84 -8.27
CA GLN A 74 -0.95 -13.23 -7.94
C GLN A 74 -0.76 -13.18 -6.43
N ARG A 75 -0.15 -14.20 -5.84
CA ARG A 75 -0.07 -14.38 -4.39
C ARG A 75 1.21 -15.09 -4.00
N ASP A 76 1.78 -14.74 -2.85
CA ASP A 76 3.00 -15.35 -2.34
C ASP A 76 2.76 -16.75 -1.74
N ASP A 77 1.55 -16.99 -1.20
CA ASP A 77 1.15 -18.27 -0.62
C ASP A 77 0.02 -18.92 -1.44
N PRO A 78 0.34 -19.84 -2.38
CA PRO A 78 -0.64 -20.43 -3.29
C PRO A 78 -1.63 -21.38 -2.60
N GLN A 79 -1.29 -21.88 -1.40
CA GLN A 79 -2.11 -22.85 -0.66
C GLN A 79 -3.21 -22.20 0.15
N ARG A 80 -3.15 -20.88 0.35
CA ARG A 80 -4.17 -20.12 1.08
C ARG A 80 -5.29 -19.64 0.15
N PRO A 81 -6.57 -19.83 0.54
CA PRO A 81 -7.67 -19.19 -0.16
C PRO A 81 -7.61 -17.67 0.05
N ALA A 82 -8.20 -16.93 -0.88
CA ALA A 82 -8.27 -15.49 -0.83
C ALA A 82 -9.67 -14.98 -1.21
N ALA A 83 -9.99 -13.76 -0.81
CA ALA A 83 -11.18 -13.05 -1.22
C ALA A 83 -10.77 -11.79 -1.98
N CYS A 84 -11.30 -11.61 -3.18
CA CYS A 84 -11.10 -10.42 -3.99
C CYS A 84 -12.40 -9.64 -4.10
N VAL A 85 -12.34 -8.33 -3.88
CA VAL A 85 -13.48 -7.43 -4.05
C VAL A 85 -13.46 -6.90 -5.47
N VAL A 86 -14.53 -7.16 -6.23
CA VAL A 86 -14.78 -6.51 -7.51
C VAL A 86 -15.84 -5.44 -7.35
N ARG A 87 -15.73 -4.37 -8.12
CA ARG A 87 -16.74 -3.32 -8.16
C ARG A 87 -16.99 -2.82 -9.58
N SER A 88 -18.06 -2.06 -9.72
CA SER A 88 -18.40 -1.35 -10.95
C SER A 88 -18.78 0.09 -10.61
N ARG A 89 -18.48 1.00 -11.52
CA ARG A 89 -18.84 2.40 -11.41
C ARG A 89 -19.62 2.89 -12.62
N ALA A 90 -20.52 3.84 -12.37
CA ALA A 90 -21.17 4.61 -13.41
C ALA A 90 -20.20 5.63 -14.04
N LYS A 91 -20.61 6.27 -15.13
CA LYS A 91 -19.83 7.35 -15.77
C LYS A 91 -19.55 8.54 -14.85
N SER A 92 -20.41 8.76 -13.84
CA SER A 92 -20.20 9.75 -12.77
C SER A 92 -19.06 9.41 -11.82
N GLY A 93 -18.57 8.15 -11.83
CA GLY A 93 -17.59 7.63 -10.88
C GLY A 93 -18.20 7.01 -9.62
N GLU A 94 -19.52 7.10 -9.43
CA GLU A 94 -20.22 6.47 -8.32
C GLU A 94 -20.13 4.95 -8.39
N GLU A 95 -19.86 4.31 -7.25
CA GLU A 95 -19.87 2.85 -7.15
C GLU A 95 -21.31 2.35 -7.16
N ILE A 96 -21.64 1.54 -8.17
CA ILE A 96 -22.99 1.05 -8.41
C ILE A 96 -23.12 -0.46 -8.21
N GLY A 97 -22.05 -1.12 -7.79
CA GLY A 97 -22.07 -2.54 -7.45
C GLY A 97 -20.74 -2.99 -6.86
N ARG A 98 -20.83 -3.91 -5.90
CA ARG A 98 -19.69 -4.55 -5.23
C ARG A 98 -20.00 -6.01 -4.99
N LYS A 99 -19.01 -6.87 -5.21
CA LYS A 99 -19.11 -8.29 -4.93
C LYS A 99 -17.77 -8.81 -4.45
N GLU A 100 -17.82 -9.70 -3.46
CA GLU A 100 -16.66 -10.47 -3.06
C GLU A 100 -16.62 -11.80 -3.81
N VAL A 101 -15.42 -12.16 -4.25
CA VAL A 101 -15.14 -13.34 -5.06
C VAL A 101 -14.16 -14.20 -4.30
N LEU A 102 -14.57 -15.42 -3.99
CA LEU A 102 -13.68 -16.43 -3.44
C LEU A 102 -12.70 -16.90 -4.51
N ILE A 103 -11.42 -16.87 -4.17
CA ILE A 103 -10.32 -17.38 -4.98
C ILE A 103 -9.76 -18.61 -4.29
N GLN A 104 -9.93 -19.76 -4.93
CA GLN A 104 -9.45 -21.04 -4.40
C GLN A 104 -7.92 -21.10 -4.40
N PRO A 105 -7.31 -21.92 -3.53
CA PRO A 105 -5.89 -22.26 -3.62
C PRO A 105 -5.53 -22.74 -5.03
N ALA A 106 -4.42 -22.25 -5.56
CA ALA A 106 -3.93 -22.60 -6.89
C ALA A 106 -2.48 -22.11 -7.03
N ASP A 107 -1.68 -22.91 -7.73
CA ASP A 107 -0.29 -22.60 -8.00
C ASP A 107 -0.16 -21.53 -9.11
N GLY A 108 0.74 -20.57 -8.90
CA GLY A 108 1.01 -19.50 -9.85
C GLY A 108 -0.14 -18.50 -10.00
N VAL A 109 -0.19 -17.86 -11.18
CA VAL A 109 -1.17 -16.82 -11.50
C VAL A 109 -2.51 -17.45 -11.82
N THR A 110 -3.55 -17.07 -11.10
CA THR A 110 -4.91 -17.62 -11.25
C THR A 110 -5.83 -16.63 -11.95
N ARG A 111 -6.70 -17.10 -12.85
CA ARG A 111 -7.76 -16.28 -13.48
C ARG A 111 -9.13 -16.76 -13.06
N GLN A 112 -9.94 -15.84 -12.55
CA GLN A 112 -11.32 -16.10 -12.12
C GLN A 112 -12.26 -15.15 -12.85
N GLU A 113 -13.25 -15.71 -13.56
CA GLU A 113 -14.35 -14.93 -14.11
C GLU A 113 -15.49 -14.82 -13.08
N THR A 114 -16.12 -13.66 -13.03
CA THR A 114 -17.34 -13.42 -12.26
C THR A 114 -18.27 -12.45 -12.99
N VAL A 115 -19.57 -12.61 -12.78
CA VAL A 115 -20.57 -11.60 -13.12
C VAL A 115 -20.93 -10.82 -11.86
N LEU A 116 -20.85 -9.49 -11.97
CA LEU A 116 -21.25 -8.51 -10.96
C LEU A 116 -22.59 -7.88 -11.37
N ARG A 117 -23.56 -7.93 -10.48
CA ARG A 117 -24.81 -7.17 -10.60
C ARG A 117 -24.62 -5.77 -10.05
N THR A 118 -25.22 -4.80 -10.71
CA THR A 118 -25.06 -3.37 -10.44
C THR A 118 -26.40 -2.66 -10.53
N SER A 119 -26.49 -1.44 -10.01
CA SER A 119 -27.52 -0.51 -10.46
C SER A 119 -27.34 -0.18 -11.95
N PRO A 120 -28.37 0.36 -12.63
CA PRO A 120 -28.29 0.66 -14.05
C PRO A 120 -27.15 1.61 -14.44
N GLY A 121 -26.60 1.39 -15.63
CA GLY A 121 -25.58 2.26 -16.23
C GLY A 121 -24.13 1.98 -15.79
N PRO A 122 -23.67 0.72 -15.72
CA PRO A 122 -22.25 0.43 -15.50
C PRO A 122 -21.39 0.98 -16.64
N ALA A 123 -20.27 1.58 -16.27
CA ALA A 123 -19.25 2.04 -17.21
C ALA A 123 -17.93 1.28 -17.07
N THR A 124 -17.70 0.63 -15.93
CA THR A 124 -16.46 -0.09 -15.62
C THR A 124 -16.77 -1.38 -14.85
N GLY A 125 -15.91 -2.36 -14.95
CA GLY A 125 -15.70 -3.35 -13.89
C GLY A 125 -14.26 -3.22 -13.46
N GLU A 126 -13.92 -3.43 -12.19
CA GLU A 126 -12.54 -3.37 -11.71
C GLU A 126 -12.36 -4.23 -10.46
N VAL A 127 -11.10 -4.54 -10.14
CA VAL A 127 -10.73 -5.20 -8.87
C VAL A 127 -10.33 -4.11 -7.90
N TYR A 128 -11.04 -4.03 -6.76
CA TYR A 128 -10.70 -3.08 -5.70
C TYR A 128 -9.47 -3.54 -4.91
N GLY A 129 -9.37 -4.83 -4.63
CA GLY A 129 -8.26 -5.43 -3.92
C GLY A 129 -8.55 -6.88 -3.51
N CYS A 130 -7.52 -7.58 -3.04
CA CYS A 130 -7.62 -8.94 -2.55
C CYS A 130 -7.02 -9.06 -1.15
N THR A 131 -7.48 -10.05 -0.40
CA THR A 131 -7.02 -10.35 0.96
C THR A 131 -7.04 -11.86 1.20
N TYR A 132 -6.14 -12.33 2.07
CA TYR A 132 -6.19 -13.70 2.59
C TYR A 132 -7.21 -13.87 3.73
N ASN A 133 -7.79 -12.77 4.24
CA ASN A 133 -8.86 -12.85 5.23
C ASN A 133 -10.19 -13.12 4.51
N VAL A 134 -10.48 -14.40 4.31
CA VAL A 134 -11.71 -14.85 3.64
C VAL A 134 -12.86 -14.85 4.64
N PRO A 135 -13.94 -14.08 4.42
CA PRO A 135 -15.12 -14.11 5.28
C PRO A 135 -15.76 -15.51 5.32
N GLU A 136 -16.29 -15.90 6.48
CA GLU A 136 -16.84 -17.26 6.66
C GLU A 136 -18.00 -17.60 5.71
N TYR A 137 -18.83 -16.63 5.34
CA TYR A 137 -19.93 -16.85 4.39
C TYR A 137 -19.47 -17.12 2.96
N LEU A 138 -18.21 -16.86 2.62
CA LEU A 138 -17.63 -17.28 1.34
C LEU A 138 -17.04 -18.67 1.44
N SER A 139 -16.45 -19.03 2.58
CA SER A 139 -15.75 -20.32 2.76
C SER A 139 -16.67 -21.47 3.18
N THR A 140 -17.82 -21.16 3.78
CA THR A 140 -18.82 -22.16 4.18
C THR A 140 -19.99 -22.20 3.19
N HIS A 141 -20.40 -23.40 2.79
CA HIS A 141 -21.61 -23.61 1.98
C HIS A 141 -22.92 -23.42 2.78
N THR A 142 -22.83 -22.94 4.02
CA THR A 142 -23.99 -22.74 4.88
C THR A 142 -24.55 -21.35 4.64
N ARG A 143 -25.77 -21.28 4.09
CA ARG A 143 -26.50 -20.02 3.93
C ARG A 143 -26.65 -19.35 5.30
N PRO A 144 -26.32 -18.06 5.48
CA PRO A 144 -26.51 -17.36 6.74
C PRO A 144 -28.00 -17.40 7.11
N THR A 145 -28.34 -18.08 8.19
CA THR A 145 -29.66 -17.98 8.82
C THR A 145 -29.64 -16.70 9.64
N GLY A 146 -30.25 -15.65 9.09
CA GLY A 146 -30.64 -14.46 9.86
C GLY A 146 -31.80 -14.76 10.79
#